data_AF-A0A4R5P9I8-F1
#
_entry.id   AF-A0A4R5P9I8-F1
#
_cell.length_a   1.000
_cell.length_b   1.000
_cell.length_c   1.000
_cell.angle_alpha   90.00
_cell.angle_beta   90.00
_cell.angle_gamma   90.00
#
_symmetry.space_group_name_H-M   'P 1'
#
loop_
_entity.id
_entity.type
_entity.pdbx_description
1 polymer ?
#
loop_
_entity_poly.entity_id
_entity_poly.type
_entity_poly.pdbx_seq_one_letter_code
_entity_poly.pdbx_strand_id
1 'polypeptide(L)'
;MTPSTRPAPPANISVPALAPANWFGQGLHGRGNAEGFLHAPNGGCTCTPGHHDEWCYLSESVALQQQFFDHYLKCRDNSWPDALRVVMHVPHPDGGHRTGRVQQSGVRVGPDQRYRRVVAE
;
A
#
# COMPACT_ATOMS: atom_id res chain seq x y z
N MET A 1 -10.55 -0.19 -36.66
CA MET A 1 -10.55 0.29 -35.27
C MET A 1 -9.95 -0.80 -34.39
N THR A 2 -8.71 -0.65 -33.95
CA THR A 2 -8.17 -1.50 -32.88
C THR A 2 -8.81 -1.05 -31.56
N PRO A 3 -9.41 -1.94 -30.76
CA PRO A 3 -9.90 -1.55 -29.45
C PRO A 3 -8.71 -1.03 -28.63
N SER A 4 -8.88 0.17 -28.06
CA SER A 4 -7.93 0.72 -27.11
C SER A 4 -7.88 -0.21 -25.90
N THR A 5 -6.81 -1.01 -25.79
CA THR A 5 -6.53 -1.89 -24.64
C THR A 5 -6.02 -1.12 -23.42
N ARG A 6 -6.18 0.21 -23.40
CA ARG A 6 -5.76 1.03 -22.26
C ARG A 6 -6.64 0.68 -21.05
N PRO A 7 -6.06 0.21 -19.93
CA PRO A 7 -6.80 0.01 -18.69
C PRO A 7 -7.51 1.32 -18.32
N ALA A 8 -8.73 1.23 -17.78
CA ALA A 8 -9.44 2.40 -17.28
C ALA A 8 -8.54 3.17 -16.29
N PRO A 9 -8.50 4.51 -16.36
CA PRO A 9 -7.65 5.28 -15.47
C PRO A 9 -8.12 5.06 -14.02
N PRO A 10 -7.20 4.74 -13.09
CA PRO A 10 -7.53 4.52 -11.68
C PRO A 10 -8.08 5.78 -10.99
N ALA A 11 -8.01 6.95 -11.64
CA ALA A 11 -8.58 8.22 -11.16
C ALA A 11 -10.11 8.21 -10.91
N ASN A 12 -10.85 7.22 -11.43
CA ASN A 12 -12.29 7.08 -11.19
C ASN A 12 -12.64 6.27 -9.94
N ILE A 13 -11.64 5.81 -9.17
CA ILE A 13 -11.85 5.05 -7.93
C ILE A 13 -12.23 6.04 -6.82
N SER A 14 -13.46 5.92 -6.30
CA SER A 14 -13.97 6.72 -5.19
C SER A 14 -14.00 5.97 -3.84
N VAL A 15 -13.67 4.68 -3.84
CA VAL A 15 -13.69 3.83 -2.66
C VAL A 15 -12.30 3.71 -2.03
N PRO A 16 -12.20 3.65 -0.70
CA PRO A 16 -10.94 3.40 -0.02
C PRO A 16 -10.41 2.00 -0.33
N ALA A 17 -9.09 1.85 -0.38
CA ALA A 17 -8.44 0.59 -0.75
C ALA A 17 -7.23 0.29 0.15
N LEU A 18 -7.07 -0.98 0.51
CA LEU A 18 -5.85 -1.51 1.14
C LEU A 18 -5.12 -2.35 0.10
N ALA A 19 -3.97 -1.86 -0.38
CA ALA A 19 -3.21 -2.47 -1.47
C ALA A 19 -2.04 -3.34 -0.94
N PRO A 20 -2.02 -4.65 -1.22
CA PRO A 20 -0.90 -5.52 -0.87
C PRO A 20 0.16 -5.52 -1.97
N ALA A 21 1.14 -4.63 -1.91
CA ALA A 21 2.32 -4.67 -2.79
C ALA A 21 3.34 -5.74 -2.35
N ASN A 22 4.15 -6.22 -3.29
CA ASN A 22 5.23 -7.17 -3.04
C ASN A 22 6.49 -6.72 -3.79
N TRP A 23 7.64 -6.76 -3.12
CA TRP A 23 8.95 -6.39 -3.68
C TRP A 23 9.35 -7.19 -4.92
N PHE A 24 8.95 -8.46 -4.98
CA PHE A 24 9.31 -9.40 -6.03
C PHE A 24 8.17 -9.63 -7.03
N GLY A 25 7.07 -8.87 -6.91
CA GLY A 25 5.90 -8.95 -7.78
C GLY A 25 6.07 -8.25 -9.15
N GLN A 26 7.30 -8.01 -9.62
CA GLN A 26 7.54 -7.40 -10.92
C GLN A 26 6.97 -8.24 -12.07
N GLY A 27 6.41 -7.58 -13.08
CA GLY A 27 5.83 -8.24 -14.26
C GLY A 27 4.41 -8.79 -14.07
N LEU A 28 3.87 -8.77 -12.85
CA LEU A 28 2.49 -9.14 -12.54
C LEU A 28 1.75 -7.99 -11.85
N HIS A 29 1.68 -8.02 -10.51
CA HIS A 29 0.78 -7.16 -9.75
C HIS A 29 1.45 -5.88 -9.20
N GLY A 30 2.78 -5.84 -9.12
CA GLY A 30 3.50 -4.77 -8.40
C GLY A 30 3.14 -3.35 -8.84
N ARG A 31 3.14 -3.08 -10.16
CA ARG A 31 2.74 -1.76 -10.69
C ARG A 31 1.26 -1.48 -10.40
N GLY A 32 0.37 -2.44 -10.61
CA GLY A 32 -1.06 -2.27 -10.39
C GLY A 32 -1.39 -1.91 -8.95
N ASN A 33 -0.71 -2.53 -7.99
CA ASN A 33 -0.93 -2.28 -6.56
C ASN A 33 -0.44 -0.88 -6.14
N ALA A 34 0.71 -0.45 -6.66
CA ALA A 34 1.22 0.90 -6.41
C ALA A 34 0.30 1.98 -7.00
N GLU A 35 -0.11 1.83 -8.26
CA GLU A 35 -1.03 2.77 -8.93
C GLU A 35 -2.40 2.79 -8.25
N GLY A 36 -2.93 1.62 -7.86
CA GLY A 36 -4.18 1.51 -7.11
C GLY A 36 -4.13 2.28 -5.79
N PHE A 37 -3.04 2.14 -5.02
CA PHE A 37 -2.84 2.91 -3.80
C PHE A 37 -2.73 4.42 -4.04
N LEU A 38 -1.94 4.85 -5.03
CA LEU A 38 -1.71 6.26 -5.32
C LEU A 38 -2.99 7.00 -5.73
N HIS A 39 -3.95 6.28 -6.31
CA HIS A 39 -5.20 6.85 -6.80
C HIS A 39 -6.41 6.62 -5.89
N ALA A 40 -6.35 5.67 -4.94
CA ALA A 40 -7.46 5.42 -4.02
C ALA A 40 -7.51 6.47 -2.89
N PRO A 41 -8.70 7.02 -2.58
CA PRO A 41 -8.84 7.96 -1.47
C PRO A 41 -8.68 7.25 -0.12
N ASN A 42 -7.90 7.85 0.79
CA ASN A 42 -7.72 7.36 2.18
C ASN A 42 -7.37 5.87 2.30
N GLY A 43 -6.64 5.35 1.31
CA GLY A 43 -6.17 3.97 1.28
C GLY A 43 -4.90 3.75 2.10
N GLY A 44 -4.55 2.47 2.24
CA GLY A 44 -3.30 1.99 2.83
C GLY A 44 -2.55 1.08 1.85
N CYS A 45 -1.25 0.90 2.06
CA CYS A 45 -0.42 0.00 1.27
C CYS A 45 0.58 -0.74 2.17
N THR A 46 0.74 -2.04 1.95
CA THR A 46 1.81 -2.85 2.54
C THR A 46 2.72 -3.34 1.43
N CYS A 47 4.05 -3.19 1.56
CA CYS A 47 5.01 -3.77 0.61
C CYS A 47 5.82 -4.87 1.29
N THR A 48 5.63 -6.11 0.87
CA THR A 48 6.15 -7.29 1.58
C THR A 48 7.12 -8.12 0.73
N PRO A 49 8.13 -8.78 1.34
CA PRO A 49 9.02 -9.71 0.64
C PRO A 49 8.39 -11.10 0.56
N GLY A 50 9.07 -12.05 -0.10
CA GLY A 50 8.61 -13.43 -0.16
C GLY A 50 7.44 -13.63 -1.13
N HIS A 51 6.62 -14.65 -0.86
CA HIS A 51 5.53 -15.02 -1.75
C HIS A 51 4.35 -14.04 -1.62
N HIS A 52 3.65 -13.82 -2.74
CA HIS A 52 2.56 -12.82 -2.83
C HIS A 52 1.33 -13.16 -2.00
N ASP A 53 1.16 -14.42 -1.63
CA ASP A 53 0.03 -14.98 -0.90
C ASP A 53 0.30 -15.12 0.61
N GLU A 54 1.56 -15.37 1.01
CA GLU A 54 1.93 -15.59 2.42
C GLU A 54 1.44 -14.48 3.34
N TRP A 55 1.71 -13.24 2.95
CA TRP A 55 1.42 -12.07 3.76
C TRP A 55 -0.07 -11.79 3.90
N CYS A 56 -0.93 -12.35 3.05
CA CYS A 56 -2.38 -12.21 3.21
C CYS A 56 -2.90 -12.91 4.47
N TYR A 57 -2.18 -13.94 4.94
CA TYR A 57 -2.64 -14.83 6.03
C TYR A 57 -1.88 -14.65 7.34
N LEU A 58 -0.80 -13.87 7.37
CA LEU A 58 -0.08 -13.56 8.60
C LEU A 58 -0.97 -12.78 9.57
N SER A 59 -0.83 -13.06 10.87
CA SER A 59 -1.68 -12.47 11.91
C SER A 59 -1.66 -10.95 11.91
N GLU A 60 -0.50 -10.34 11.65
CA GLU A 60 -0.34 -8.88 11.55
C GLU A 60 -1.10 -8.28 10.36
N SER A 61 -1.05 -8.93 9.19
CA SER A 61 -1.77 -8.50 8.00
C SER A 61 -3.27 -8.69 8.15
N VAL A 62 -3.69 -9.79 8.78
CA VAL A 62 -5.11 -10.04 9.10
C VAL A 62 -5.61 -8.99 10.09
N ALA A 63 -4.83 -8.60 11.09
CA ALA A 63 -5.18 -7.53 12.02
C ALA A 63 -5.34 -6.18 11.29
N LEU A 64 -4.43 -5.87 10.36
CA LEU A 64 -4.54 -4.66 9.53
C LEU A 64 -5.79 -4.67 8.64
N GLN A 65 -6.09 -5.79 7.99
CA GLN A 65 -7.30 -5.96 7.18
C GLN A 65 -8.56 -5.77 8.03
N GLN A 66 -8.60 -6.33 9.24
CA GLN A 66 -9.71 -6.15 10.17
C GLN A 66 -9.86 -4.68 10.57
N GLN A 67 -8.76 -3.99 10.89
CA GLN A 67 -8.79 -2.57 11.24
C GLN A 67 -9.38 -1.71 10.10
N PHE A 68 -8.97 -1.97 8.86
CA PHE A 68 -9.51 -1.32 7.66
C PHE A 68 -11.01 -1.54 7.51
N PHE A 69 -11.45 -2.81 7.53
CA PHE A 69 -12.86 -3.14 7.34
C PHE A 69 -13.75 -2.70 8.49
N ASP A 70 -13.25 -2.75 9.73
CA ASP A 70 -13.96 -2.24 10.89
C ASP A 70 -14.26 -0.75 10.76
N HIS A 71 -13.32 0.03 10.23
CA HIS A 71 -13.51 1.46 10.01
C HIS A 71 -14.57 1.72 8.92
N TYR A 72 -14.39 1.16 7.72
CA TYR A 72 -15.24 1.51 6.57
C TYR A 72 -16.56 0.74 6.48
N LEU A 73 -16.62 -0.49 6.95
CA LEU A 73 -17.82 -1.34 6.83
C LEU A 73 -18.66 -1.39 8.10
N LYS A 74 -18.02 -1.25 9.27
CA LYS A 74 -18.73 -1.26 10.57
C LYS A 74 -18.83 0.12 11.20
N CYS A 75 -18.28 1.15 10.56
CA CYS A 75 -18.24 2.52 11.08
C CYS A 75 -17.66 2.60 12.51
N ARG A 76 -16.69 1.73 12.83
CA ARG A 76 -16.06 1.75 14.15
C ARG A 76 -15.06 2.89 14.22
N ASP A 77 -15.12 3.62 15.33
CA ASP A 77 -14.07 4.58 15.69
C ASP A 77 -12.86 3.79 16.18
N ASN A 78 -11.89 3.62 15.29
CA ASN A 78 -10.64 2.92 15.55
C ASN A 78 -9.49 3.78 15.00
N SER A 79 -8.26 3.35 15.25
CA SER A 79 -7.07 4.09 14.84
C SER A 79 -6.75 3.99 13.34
N TRP A 80 -7.68 3.57 12.47
CA TRP A 80 -7.44 3.54 11.02
C TRP A 80 -7.11 4.92 10.43
N PRO A 81 -7.82 6.02 10.77
CA PRO A 81 -7.49 7.35 10.26
C PRO A 81 -6.08 7.82 10.65
N ASP A 82 -5.59 7.35 11.80
CA ASP A 82 -4.27 7.63 12.34
C ASP A 82 -3.20 6.63 11.87
N ALA A 83 -3.62 5.52 11.25
CA ALA A 83 -2.75 4.45 10.79
C ALA A 83 -1.83 4.94 9.65
N LEU A 84 -0.62 4.37 9.61
CA LEU A 84 0.37 4.71 8.60
C LEU A 84 -0.11 4.24 7.23
N ARG A 85 -0.13 5.16 6.26
CA ARG A 85 -0.62 4.87 4.91
C ARG A 85 0.25 3.88 4.15
N VAL A 86 1.53 3.77 4.50
CA VAL A 86 2.46 2.80 3.88
C VAL A 86 3.26 2.06 4.94
N VAL A 87 3.19 0.74 4.92
CA VAL A 87 4.07 -0.17 5.67
C VAL A 87 4.96 -0.90 4.69
N MET A 88 6.27 -0.94 4.95
CA MET A 88 7.25 -1.46 4.01
C MET A 88 8.21 -2.41 4.73
N HIS A 89 8.14 -3.69 4.40
CA HIS A 89 9.03 -4.72 4.92
C HIS A 89 10.22 -4.86 3.99
N VAL A 90 11.29 -4.11 4.24
CA VAL A 90 12.49 -4.09 3.41
C VAL A 90 13.28 -5.39 3.62
N PRO A 91 13.43 -6.24 2.59
CA PRO A 91 14.20 -7.49 2.72
C PRO A 91 15.66 -7.21 3.05
N HIS A 92 16.28 -8.10 3.82
CA HIS A 92 17.70 -8.03 4.19
C HIS A 92 18.44 -9.30 3.73
N PRO A 93 19.73 -9.22 3.34
CA PRO A 93 20.46 -10.37 2.80
C PRO A 93 20.63 -11.57 3.75
N ASP A 94 20.42 -11.40 5.04
CA ASP A 94 20.45 -12.48 6.04
C ASP A 94 19.15 -13.31 6.09
N GLY A 95 18.20 -13.02 5.20
CA GLY A 95 16.89 -13.67 5.16
C GLY A 95 15.84 -13.01 6.06
N GLY A 96 16.20 -11.98 6.83
CA GLY A 96 15.27 -11.16 7.58
C GLY A 96 14.64 -10.04 6.75
N HIS A 97 13.87 -9.19 7.42
CA HIS A 97 13.40 -7.92 6.86
C HIS A 97 13.34 -6.86 7.94
N ARG A 98 13.35 -5.58 7.53
CA ARG A 98 13.13 -4.43 8.41
C ARG A 98 11.82 -3.76 8.04
N THR A 99 10.98 -3.47 9.01
CA THR A 99 9.73 -2.75 8.77
C THR A 99 9.94 -1.25 8.89
N GLY A 100 9.79 -0.53 7.78
CA GLY A 100 9.62 0.92 7.78
C GLY A 100 8.14 1.27 7.68
N ARG A 101 7.71 2.33 8.37
CA ARG A 101 6.34 2.83 8.27
C ARG A 101 6.37 4.31 7.91
N VAL A 102 5.53 4.72 6.96
CA VAL A 102 5.49 6.09 6.45
C VAL A 102 4.05 6.62 6.53
N GLN A 103 3.89 7.73 7.23
CA GLN A 103 2.68 8.55 7.17
C GLN A 103 2.85 9.55 6.02
N GLN A 104 1.81 9.69 5.19
CA GLN A 104 1.79 10.73 4.17
C GLN A 104 1.58 12.09 4.86
N SER A 105 2.63 12.73 5.37
CA SER A 105 2.58 14.17 5.66
C SER A 105 2.42 14.89 4.33
N GLY A 106 1.39 15.71 4.12
CA GLY A 106 1.05 16.30 2.83
C GLY A 106 2.25 16.73 1.97
N VAL A 107 2.54 15.97 0.91
CA VAL A 107 3.54 16.30 -0.10
C VAL A 107 2.79 16.71 -1.36
N ARG A 108 2.94 17.98 -1.77
CA ARG A 108 2.70 18.39 -3.16
C ARG A 108 3.96 18.07 -3.95
N VAL A 109 3.84 17.20 -4.94
CA VAL A 109 4.95 16.83 -5.83
C VAL A 109 5.01 17.87 -6.96
N GLY A 110 5.98 18.77 -6.88
CA GLY A 110 6.46 19.57 -8.01
C GLY A 110 7.58 18.85 -8.77
N PRO A 111 7.94 19.30 -9.98
CA PRO A 111 8.82 18.58 -10.91
C PRO A 111 10.28 18.40 -10.44
N ASP A 112 10.65 18.98 -9.31
CA ASP A 112 12.04 19.16 -8.91
C ASP A 112 12.17 19.11 -7.38
N GLN A 113 12.15 17.91 -6.77
CA GLN A 113 13.15 17.51 -5.75
C GLN A 113 12.99 16.13 -5.09
N ARG A 114 14.18 15.57 -4.89
CA ARG A 114 14.73 14.49 -4.04
C ARG A 114 13.87 13.89 -2.92
N TYR A 115 13.95 12.56 -2.85
CA TYR A 115 13.47 11.64 -1.82
C TYR A 115 13.83 12.09 -0.39
N ARG A 116 12.82 12.27 0.46
CA ARG A 116 12.98 12.45 1.91
C ARG A 116 13.27 11.12 2.59
N ARG A 117 14.14 11.18 3.61
CA ARG A 117 14.57 10.07 4.46
C ARG A 117 13.38 9.36 5.11
N VAL A 118 13.24 8.07 4.84
CA VAL A 118 12.40 7.15 5.62
C VAL A 118 13.07 6.97 6.98
N VAL A 119 12.42 7.42 8.05
CA VAL A 119 12.83 7.09 9.42
C VAL A 119 12.06 5.83 9.78
N ALA A 120 12.77 4.71 9.88
CA ALA A 120 12.25 3.51 10.52
C ALA A 120 12.47 3.69 12.02
N GLU A 121 11.39 3.59 12.81
CA GLU A 121 11.44 3.38 14.25
C GLU A 121 11.48 1.88 14.55
#